data_AF-U2THI5-F1
#
_entry.id   AF-U2THI5-F1
#
_cell.length_a   1.000
_cell.length_b   1.000
_cell.length_c   1.000
_cell.angle_alpha   90.00
_cell.angle_beta   90.00
_cell.angle_gamma   90.00
#
_symmetry.space_group_name_H-M   'P 1'
#
loop_
_entity.id
_entity.type
_entity.pdbx_description
1 polymer ?
#
loop_
_entity_poly.entity_id
_entity_poly.type
_entity_poly.pdbx_seq_one_letter_code
_entity_poly.pdbx_strand_id
1 'polypeptide(L)'
;MPIYKIFIKVLREQHLSCFFHAILSVNKAKEERRGLMVELKSLFQKHTLACLAGGFVIGVAACGIGAGLMSFSGSPAFCGTCHSMKHEAWTFAASSHRNLECTDCHLPHDNMVHYIAEKGRTGMLDTYHEVLRDYPARIKLSADGHQTVNDNCLRCHKATMGEVHAVVGTPMDTGGDCLKCHSRIAHGSNHLEGGIKVE
;
A
#
# COMPACT_ATOMS: atom_id res chain seq x y z
N MET A 1 -2.78 73.27 29.40
CA MET A 1 -1.96 72.27 28.67
C MET A 1 -2.88 71.46 27.77
N PRO A 2 -2.53 71.18 26.50
CA PRO A 2 -3.51 70.66 25.55
C PRO A 2 -3.72 69.15 25.74
N ILE A 3 -4.99 68.75 25.74
CA ILE A 3 -5.53 67.42 26.06
C ILE A 3 -4.88 66.31 25.22
N TYR A 4 -4.44 66.60 23.99
CA TYR A 4 -3.80 65.63 23.10
C TYR A 4 -2.43 65.11 23.62
N LYS A 5 -1.66 65.91 24.37
CA LYS A 5 -0.36 65.46 24.92
C LYS A 5 -0.55 64.46 26.06
N ILE A 6 -1.63 64.58 26.82
CA ILE A 6 -2.00 63.64 27.89
C ILE A 6 -2.46 62.32 27.25
N PHE A 7 -3.28 62.38 26.21
CA PHE A 7 -3.76 61.19 25.48
C PHE A 7 -2.62 60.38 24.86
N ILE A 8 -1.64 61.04 24.22
CA ILE A 8 -0.45 60.38 23.65
C ILE A 8 0.42 59.74 24.73
N LYS A 9 0.55 60.36 25.91
CA LYS A 9 1.31 59.80 27.03
C LYS A 9 0.63 58.56 27.63
N VAL A 10 -0.70 58.61 27.82
CA VAL A 10 -1.50 57.48 28.31
C VAL A 10 -1.48 56.31 27.33
N LEU A 11 -1.65 56.56 26.02
CA LEU A 11 -1.52 55.53 24.98
C LEU A 11 -0.13 54.89 24.97
N ARG A 12 0.94 55.68 25.14
CA ARG A 12 2.32 55.17 25.18
C ARG A 12 2.55 54.28 26.41
N GLU A 13 2.04 54.64 27.58
CA GLU A 13 2.17 53.83 28.79
C GLU A 13 1.28 52.56 28.76
N GLN A 14 0.10 52.63 28.15
CA GLN A 14 -0.74 51.44 27.88
C GLN A 14 -0.10 50.49 26.85
N HIS A 15 0.55 51.00 25.81
CA HIS A 15 1.27 50.16 24.85
C HIS A 15 2.52 49.50 25.45
N LEU A 16 3.31 50.23 26.26
CA LEU A 16 4.47 49.65 26.94
C LEU A 16 4.07 48.57 27.95
N SER A 17 2.99 48.77 28.71
CA SER A 17 2.49 47.78 29.67
C SER A 17 1.95 46.52 28.98
N CYS A 18 1.21 46.65 27.88
CA CYS A 18 0.78 45.51 27.06
C CYS A 18 1.96 44.74 26.45
N PHE A 19 2.99 45.44 25.96
CA PHE A 19 4.17 44.80 25.38
C PHE A 19 4.99 44.04 26.44
N PHE A 20 5.12 44.61 27.64
CA PHE A 20 5.81 43.97 28.77
C PHE A 20 5.06 42.72 29.27
N HIS A 21 3.72 42.80 29.37
CA HIS A 21 2.88 41.63 29.69
C HIS A 21 2.98 40.52 28.62
N ALA A 22 3.00 40.88 27.34
CA ALA A 22 3.15 39.92 26.24
C ALA A 22 4.50 39.18 26.31
N ILE A 23 5.61 39.89 26.55
CA ILE A 23 6.95 39.29 26.71
C ILE A 23 6.99 38.34 27.92
N LEU A 24 6.43 38.75 29.07
CA LEU A 24 6.36 37.90 30.26
C LEU A 24 5.54 36.63 30.01
N SER A 25 4.43 36.74 29.26
CA SER A 25 3.60 35.58 28.89
C SER A 25 4.35 34.61 27.97
N VAL A 26 5.09 35.12 26.97
CA VAL A 26 5.90 34.29 26.07
C VAL A 26 7.04 33.60 26.81
N ASN A 27 7.73 34.32 27.70
CA ASN A 27 8.81 33.75 28.51
C ASN A 27 8.29 32.68 29.47
N LYS A 28 7.15 32.92 30.13
CA LYS A 28 6.49 31.93 30.99
C LYS A 28 6.13 30.65 30.22
N ALA A 29 5.54 30.78 29.04
CA ALA A 29 5.22 29.63 28.19
C ALA A 29 6.46 28.88 27.70
N LYS A 30 7.59 29.57 27.48
CA LYS A 30 8.87 28.96 27.10
C LYS A 30 9.51 28.19 28.25
N GLU A 31 9.44 28.73 29.47
CA GLU A 31 9.89 28.08 30.71
C GLU A 31 9.09 26.80 30.98
N GLU A 32 7.76 26.86 30.85
CA GLU A 32 6.85 25.74 31.06
C GLU A 32 7.08 24.62 30.02
N ARG A 33 7.28 24.98 28.74
CA ARG A 33 7.64 24.04 27.67
C ARG A 33 9.01 23.41 27.89
N ARG A 34 9.98 24.18 28.41
CA ARG A 34 11.33 23.69 28.77
C ARG A 34 11.26 22.72 29.94
N GLY A 35 10.45 23.02 30.96
CA GLY A 35 10.17 22.13 32.09
C GLY A 35 9.59 20.80 31.65
N LEU A 36 8.52 20.83 30.84
CA LEU A 36 7.90 19.62 30.29
C LEU A 36 8.90 18.76 29.48
N MET A 37 9.77 19.38 28.67
CA MET A 37 10.79 18.64 27.92
C MET A 37 11.89 18.05 28.80
N VAL A 38 12.27 18.72 29.90
CA VAL A 38 13.24 18.18 30.87
C VAL A 38 12.64 16.99 31.62
N GLU A 39 11.37 17.10 32.02
CA GLU A 39 10.66 16.04 32.72
C GLU A 39 10.46 14.81 31.83
N LEU A 40 10.04 15.01 30.58
CA LEU A 40 9.92 13.96 29.56
C LEU A 40 11.27 13.26 29.29
N LYS A 41 12.37 14.03 29.14
CA LYS A 41 13.72 13.45 28.98
C LYS A 41 14.16 12.65 30.19
N SER A 42 13.84 13.11 31.40
CA SER A 42 14.19 12.40 32.63
C SER A 42 13.40 11.10 32.78
N LEU A 43 12.13 11.10 32.36
CA LEU A 43 11.27 9.92 32.28
C LEU A 43 11.82 8.91 31.26
N PHE A 44 12.14 9.37 30.06
CA PHE A 44 12.75 8.53 29.03
C PHE A 44 14.13 8.02 29.43
N GLN A 45 14.95 8.79 30.16
CA GLN A 45 16.25 8.31 30.64
C GLN A 45 16.11 7.26 31.74
N LYS A 46 15.25 7.47 32.74
CA LYS A 46 14.99 6.49 33.80
C LYS A 46 14.37 5.21 33.26
N HIS A 47 13.53 5.30 32.23
CA HIS A 47 12.86 4.17 31.59
C HIS A 47 13.42 3.83 30.21
N THR A 48 14.68 4.19 29.91
CA THR A 48 15.28 4.02 28.57
C THR A 48 15.11 2.59 28.07
N LEU A 49 15.40 1.60 28.91
CA LEU A 49 15.26 0.19 28.57
C LEU A 49 13.82 -0.22 28.31
N ALA A 50 12.86 0.30 29.09
CA ALA A 50 11.43 0.03 28.89
C ALA A 50 10.87 0.71 27.63
N CYS A 51 11.36 1.91 27.29
CA CYS A 51 11.00 2.60 26.06
C CYS A 51 11.60 1.89 24.83
N LEU A 52 12.84 1.40 24.91
CA LEU A 52 13.45 0.61 23.83
C LEU A 52 12.76 -0.74 23.67
N ALA A 53 12.48 -1.45 24.76
CA ALA A 53 11.74 -2.71 24.73
C ALA A 53 10.32 -2.50 24.20
N GLY A 54 9.61 -1.48 24.69
CA GLY A 54 8.28 -1.11 24.20
C GLY A 54 8.28 -0.76 22.72
N GLY A 55 9.24 0.06 22.27
CA GLY A 55 9.40 0.41 20.87
C GLY A 55 9.71 -0.80 19.98
N PHE A 56 10.54 -1.72 20.45
CA PHE A 56 10.83 -2.97 19.76
C PHE A 56 9.59 -3.85 19.64
N VAL A 57 8.82 -4.04 20.72
CA VAL A 57 7.58 -4.82 20.69
C VAL A 57 6.57 -4.20 19.72
N ILE A 58 6.40 -2.88 19.77
CA ILE A 58 5.51 -2.16 18.84
C ILE A 58 5.99 -2.33 17.39
N GLY A 59 7.30 -2.20 17.14
CA GLY A 59 7.88 -2.37 15.81
C GLY A 59 7.64 -3.78 15.25
N VAL A 60 7.90 -4.82 16.06
CA VAL A 60 7.65 -6.21 15.66
C VAL A 60 6.16 -6.45 15.41
N ALA A 61 5.28 -5.96 16.29
CA ALA A 61 3.84 -6.07 16.09
C ALA A 61 3.38 -5.39 14.80
N ALA A 62 3.87 -4.17 14.52
CA ALA A 62 3.56 -3.43 13.30
C ALA A 62 4.03 -4.19 12.04
N CYS A 63 5.24 -4.74 12.06
CA CYS A 63 5.75 -5.56 10.96
C CYS A 63 4.92 -6.82 10.75
N GLY A 64 4.54 -7.52 11.83
CA GLY A 64 3.70 -8.72 11.75
C GLY A 64 2.31 -8.44 11.19
N ILE A 65 1.65 -7.37 11.66
CA ILE A 65 0.36 -6.92 11.13
C ILE A 65 0.50 -6.52 9.66
N GLY A 66 1.54 -5.74 9.33
CA GLY A 66 1.81 -5.32 7.96
C GLY A 66 1.98 -6.50 7.00
N ALA A 67 2.77 -7.50 7.38
CA ALA A 67 2.96 -8.72 6.59
C ALA A 67 1.64 -9.50 6.41
N GLY A 68 0.85 -9.63 7.48
CA GLY A 68 -0.46 -10.29 7.42
C GLY A 68 -1.43 -9.58 6.48
N LEU A 69 -1.51 -8.24 6.53
CA LEU A 69 -2.34 -7.44 5.63
C LEU A 69 -1.87 -7.53 4.17
N MET A 70 -0.55 -7.56 3.95
CA MET A 70 0.01 -7.70 2.61
C MET A 70 -0.32 -9.05 1.99
N SER A 71 -0.24 -10.13 2.76
CA SER A 71 -0.65 -11.47 2.31
C SER A 71 -2.16 -11.54 2.10
N PHE A 72 -2.98 -11.11 3.07
CA PHE A 72 -4.44 -11.15 2.93
C PHE A 72 -4.93 -10.38 1.71
N SER A 73 -4.41 -9.17 1.48
CA SER A 73 -4.78 -8.33 0.33
C SER A 73 -4.27 -8.86 -1.02
N GLY A 74 -3.49 -9.95 -1.04
CA GLY A 74 -3.11 -10.68 -2.26
C GLY A 74 -3.97 -11.92 -2.53
N SER A 75 -4.82 -12.30 -1.57
CA SER A 75 -5.52 -13.59 -1.60
C SER A 75 -6.78 -13.60 -2.46
N PRO A 76 -7.18 -14.78 -2.96
CA PRO A 76 -8.46 -14.94 -3.65
C PRO A 76 -9.65 -14.53 -2.79
N ALA A 77 -9.54 -14.71 -1.47
CA ALA A 77 -10.58 -14.32 -0.51
C ALA A 77 -10.79 -12.81 -0.46
N PHE A 78 -9.71 -12.02 -0.58
CA PHE A 78 -9.79 -10.57 -0.67
C PHE A 78 -10.20 -10.10 -2.07
N CYS A 79 -9.54 -10.60 -3.12
CA CYS A 79 -9.83 -10.20 -4.50
C CYS A 79 -11.28 -10.52 -4.89
N GLY A 80 -11.83 -11.65 -4.45
CA GLY A 80 -13.21 -12.07 -4.70
C GLY A 80 -14.28 -11.31 -3.88
N THR A 81 -13.91 -10.33 -3.06
CA THR A 81 -14.89 -9.50 -2.33
C THR A 81 -15.67 -8.55 -3.25
N CYS A 82 -15.02 -8.09 -4.32
CA CYS A 82 -15.61 -7.25 -5.37
C CYS A 82 -16.48 -8.11 -6.31
N HIS A 83 -17.62 -7.59 -6.79
CA HIS A 83 -18.51 -8.40 -7.61
C HIS A 83 -17.87 -8.76 -8.95
N SER A 84 -17.05 -7.87 -9.52
CA SER A 84 -16.43 -8.03 -10.83
C SER A 84 -15.41 -9.18 -10.86
N MET A 85 -14.91 -9.57 -9.70
CA MET A 85 -13.81 -10.52 -9.57
C MET A 85 -14.21 -11.85 -8.91
N LYS A 86 -15.50 -12.02 -8.58
CA LYS A 86 -16.02 -13.27 -7.99
C LYS A 86 -15.81 -14.48 -8.88
N HIS A 87 -16.05 -14.34 -10.18
CA HIS A 87 -15.86 -15.43 -11.13
C HIS A 87 -14.39 -15.85 -11.16
N GLU A 88 -13.48 -14.87 -11.27
CA GLU A 88 -12.05 -15.14 -11.34
C GLU A 88 -11.50 -15.77 -10.06
N ALA A 89 -11.97 -15.34 -8.89
CA ALA A 89 -11.63 -15.97 -7.62
C ALA A 89 -12.13 -17.43 -7.54
N TRP A 90 -13.33 -17.70 -8.06
CA TRP A 90 -13.90 -19.06 -8.05
C TRP A 90 -13.18 -20.00 -9.02
N THR A 91 -12.93 -19.56 -10.25
CA THR A 91 -12.17 -20.36 -11.24
C THR A 91 -10.74 -20.60 -10.79
N PHE A 92 -10.12 -19.60 -10.14
CA PHE A 92 -8.79 -19.75 -9.56
C PHE A 92 -8.78 -20.82 -8.46
N ALA A 93 -9.78 -20.82 -7.58
CA ALA A 93 -9.92 -21.84 -6.53
C ALA A 93 -10.12 -23.27 -7.10
N ALA A 94 -10.66 -23.39 -8.31
CA ALA A 94 -10.81 -24.66 -9.02
C ALA A 94 -9.56 -25.07 -9.84
N SER A 95 -8.56 -24.19 -9.95
CA SER A 95 -7.39 -24.39 -10.79
C SER A 95 -6.27 -25.20 -10.14
N SER A 96 -5.27 -25.59 -10.93
CA SER A 96 -4.01 -26.17 -10.43
C SER A 96 -3.19 -25.19 -9.57
N HIS A 97 -3.48 -23.89 -9.62
CA HIS A 97 -2.77 -22.84 -8.88
C HIS A 97 -3.53 -22.37 -7.63
N ARG A 98 -4.63 -23.03 -7.24
CA ARG A 98 -5.51 -22.64 -6.12
C ARG A 98 -4.83 -22.43 -4.76
N ASN A 99 -3.61 -22.95 -4.58
CA ASN A 99 -2.83 -22.81 -3.34
C ASN A 99 -1.87 -21.60 -3.37
N LEU A 100 -1.91 -20.79 -4.42
CA LEU A 100 -1.15 -19.55 -4.55
C LEU A 100 -2.03 -18.34 -4.24
N GLU A 101 -1.38 -17.18 -4.09
CA GLU A 101 -2.05 -15.89 -4.01
C GLU A 101 -2.34 -15.36 -5.42
N CYS A 102 -3.38 -14.54 -5.60
CA CYS A 102 -3.65 -13.91 -6.90
C CYS A 102 -2.45 -13.06 -7.36
N THR A 103 -1.79 -12.41 -6.39
CA THR A 103 -0.62 -11.56 -6.62
C THR A 103 0.63 -12.34 -7.04
N ASP A 104 0.67 -13.66 -6.88
CA ASP A 104 1.80 -14.47 -7.38
C ASP A 104 1.88 -14.49 -8.90
N CYS A 105 0.76 -14.25 -9.57
CA CYS A 105 0.68 -14.10 -11.02
C CYS A 105 0.50 -12.63 -11.43
N HIS A 106 -0.34 -11.87 -10.72
CA HIS A 106 -0.81 -10.55 -11.17
C HIS A 106 0.06 -9.35 -10.73
N LEU A 107 1.08 -9.54 -9.88
CA LEU A 107 2.00 -8.47 -9.48
C LEU A 107 3.46 -8.80 -9.78
N PRO A 108 4.32 -7.79 -10.00
CA PRO A 108 5.74 -8.02 -10.28
C PRO A 108 6.49 -8.44 -9.01
N HIS A 109 7.40 -9.42 -9.14
CA HIS A 109 8.21 -9.93 -8.02
C HIS A 109 9.72 -9.74 -8.25
N ASP A 110 10.09 -8.75 -9.06
CA ASP A 110 11.47 -8.36 -9.32
C ASP A 110 12.10 -7.65 -8.11
N ASN A 111 11.34 -6.79 -7.44
CA ASN A 111 11.74 -6.16 -6.19
C ASN A 111 10.54 -5.65 -5.36
N MET A 112 10.75 -5.47 -4.07
CA MET A 112 9.69 -5.09 -3.13
C MET A 112 9.11 -3.69 -3.39
N VAL A 113 9.94 -2.73 -3.82
CA VAL A 113 9.48 -1.36 -4.08
C VAL A 113 8.52 -1.35 -5.25
N HIS A 114 8.86 -2.04 -6.33
CA HIS A 114 8.02 -2.18 -7.50
C HIS A 114 6.73 -2.96 -7.20
N TYR A 115 6.82 -4.06 -6.43
CA TYR A 115 5.63 -4.80 -5.96
C TYR A 115 4.64 -3.89 -5.22
N ILE A 116 5.12 -3.10 -4.25
CA ILE A 116 4.26 -2.20 -3.45
C ILE A 116 3.68 -1.08 -4.33
N ALA A 117 4.50 -0.49 -5.20
CA ALA A 117 4.06 0.56 -6.11
C ALA A 117 2.96 0.06 -7.05
N GLU A 118 3.15 -1.11 -7.67
CA GLU A 118 2.19 -1.66 -8.61
C GLU A 118 0.94 -2.19 -7.91
N LYS A 119 1.07 -2.77 -6.70
CA LYS A 119 -0.08 -3.13 -5.86
C LYS A 119 -0.95 -1.92 -5.53
N GLY A 120 -0.32 -0.80 -5.18
CA GLY A 120 -1.02 0.45 -4.93
C GLY A 120 -1.70 0.99 -6.19
N ARG A 121 -0.98 1.03 -7.31
CA ARG A 121 -1.49 1.53 -8.60
C ARG A 121 -2.69 0.71 -9.10
N THR A 122 -2.52 -0.61 -9.22
CA THR A 122 -3.58 -1.52 -9.70
C THR A 122 -4.77 -1.53 -8.75
N GLY A 123 -4.53 -1.65 -7.44
CA GLY A 123 -5.60 -1.64 -6.45
C GLY A 123 -6.44 -0.36 -6.45
N MET A 124 -5.81 0.81 -6.67
CA MET A 124 -6.55 2.08 -6.80
C MET A 124 -7.38 2.13 -8.09
N LEU A 125 -6.83 1.67 -9.22
CA LEU A 125 -7.55 1.64 -10.50
C LEU A 125 -8.74 0.66 -10.45
N ASP A 126 -8.53 -0.53 -9.91
CA ASP A 126 -9.57 -1.54 -9.76
C ASP A 126 -10.69 -1.03 -8.84
N THR A 127 -10.33 -0.40 -7.72
CA THR A 127 -11.32 0.20 -6.80
C THR A 127 -12.11 1.31 -7.48
N TYR A 128 -11.44 2.18 -8.25
CA TYR A 128 -12.08 3.25 -8.99
C TYR A 128 -13.13 2.71 -9.98
N HIS A 129 -12.75 1.73 -10.80
CA HIS A 129 -13.65 1.13 -11.79
C HIS A 129 -14.75 0.28 -11.16
N GLU A 130 -14.48 -0.37 -10.03
CA GLU A 130 -15.48 -1.13 -9.28
C GLU A 130 -16.54 -0.19 -8.67
N VAL A 131 -16.12 0.96 -8.12
CA VAL A 131 -17.04 1.96 -7.54
C VAL A 131 -17.92 2.59 -8.62
N LEU A 132 -17.34 2.95 -9.76
CA LEU A 132 -18.10 3.54 -10.89
C LEU A 132 -18.88 2.51 -11.70
N ARG A 133 -18.52 1.22 -11.59
CA ARG A 133 -19.03 0.12 -12.42
C ARG A 133 -18.90 0.39 -13.91
N ASP A 134 -17.79 0.98 -14.33
CA ASP A 134 -17.50 1.37 -15.72
C ASP A 134 -16.50 0.44 -16.42
N TYR A 135 -16.39 -0.81 -15.95
CA TYR A 135 -15.58 -1.85 -16.58
C TYR A 135 -16.38 -2.62 -17.66
N PRO A 136 -15.71 -3.14 -18.71
CA PRO A 136 -16.39 -3.93 -19.73
C PRO A 136 -16.92 -5.25 -19.18
N ALA A 137 -17.97 -5.79 -19.80
CA ALA A 137 -18.50 -7.12 -19.45
C ALA A 137 -17.45 -8.25 -19.53
N ARG A 138 -16.41 -8.04 -20.34
CA ARG A 138 -15.22 -8.89 -20.40
C ARG A 138 -14.00 -8.08 -19.99
N ILE A 139 -13.53 -8.31 -18.78
CA ILE A 139 -12.27 -7.78 -18.28
C ILE A 139 -11.12 -8.52 -18.97
N LYS A 140 -10.10 -7.77 -19.38
CA LYS A 140 -8.89 -8.30 -20.02
C LYS A 140 -7.68 -7.70 -19.34
N LEU A 141 -6.59 -8.46 -19.29
CA LEU A 141 -5.29 -7.92 -18.90
C LEU A 141 -4.86 -6.83 -19.88
N SER A 142 -4.25 -5.78 -19.35
CA SER A 142 -3.46 -4.84 -20.14
C SER A 142 -2.22 -5.55 -20.72
N ALA A 143 -1.53 -4.91 -21.67
CA ALA A 143 -0.28 -5.45 -22.20
C ALA A 143 0.76 -5.68 -21.08
N ASP A 144 0.90 -4.70 -20.17
CA ASP A 144 1.82 -4.78 -19.04
C ASP A 144 1.41 -5.87 -18.05
N GLY A 145 0.11 -6.00 -17.77
CA GLY A 145 -0.42 -7.06 -16.91
C GLY A 145 -0.20 -8.45 -17.51
N HIS A 146 -0.35 -8.58 -18.83
CA HIS A 146 -0.07 -9.82 -19.55
C HIS A 146 1.42 -10.19 -19.47
N GLN A 147 2.31 -9.22 -19.65
CA GLN A 147 3.76 -9.45 -19.51
C GLN A 147 4.11 -9.87 -18.07
N THR A 148 3.55 -9.19 -17.07
CA THR A 148 3.77 -9.51 -15.65
C THR A 148 3.38 -10.95 -15.33
N VAL A 149 2.21 -11.39 -15.81
CA VAL A 149 1.76 -12.78 -15.63
C VAL A 149 2.70 -13.75 -16.33
N ASN A 150 3.13 -13.46 -17.56
CA ASN A 150 4.05 -14.31 -18.32
C ASN A 150 5.42 -14.44 -17.64
N ASP A 151 5.96 -13.34 -17.12
CA ASP A 151 7.22 -13.33 -16.36
C ASP A 151 7.09 -14.15 -15.07
N ASN A 152 5.94 -14.09 -14.41
CA ASN A 152 5.65 -14.88 -13.22
C ASN A 152 5.46 -16.37 -13.53
N CYS A 153 4.94 -16.75 -14.70
CA CYS A 153 4.96 -18.13 -15.16
C CYS A 153 6.41 -18.64 -15.23
N LEU A 154 7.29 -17.88 -15.89
CA LEU A 154 8.70 -18.25 -16.04
C LEU A 154 9.46 -18.21 -14.72
N ARG A 155 9.11 -17.32 -13.78
CA ARG A 155 9.69 -17.28 -12.44
C ARG A 155 9.58 -18.61 -11.71
N CYS A 156 8.42 -19.26 -11.76
CA CYS A 156 8.18 -20.54 -11.10
C CYS A 156 8.54 -21.74 -11.99
N HIS A 157 8.32 -21.66 -13.31
CA HIS A 157 8.54 -22.76 -14.25
C HIS A 157 9.91 -22.75 -14.93
N LYS A 158 10.85 -21.92 -14.48
CA LYS A 158 12.19 -21.77 -15.07
C LYS A 158 12.91 -23.10 -15.28
N ALA A 159 12.86 -24.00 -14.30
CA ALA A 159 13.56 -25.29 -14.37
C ALA A 159 13.00 -26.19 -15.49
N THR A 160 11.67 -26.34 -15.55
CA THR A 160 10.99 -27.11 -16.60
C THR A 160 11.26 -26.51 -17.98
N MET A 161 11.13 -25.19 -18.10
CA MET A 161 11.41 -24.51 -19.37
C MET A 161 12.89 -24.63 -19.76
N GLY A 162 13.81 -24.67 -18.80
CA GLY A 162 15.24 -24.94 -18.98
C GLY A 162 15.49 -26.24 -19.72
N GLU A 163 14.86 -27.32 -19.24
CA GLU A 163 14.98 -28.64 -19.86
C GLU A 163 14.37 -28.67 -21.27
N VAL A 164 13.18 -28.09 -21.44
CA VAL A 164 12.51 -28.02 -22.76
C VAL A 164 13.39 -27.29 -23.77
N HIS A 165 13.94 -26.14 -23.40
CA HIS A 165 14.80 -25.35 -24.29
C HIS A 165 16.13 -26.06 -24.60
N ALA A 166 16.69 -26.80 -23.64
CA ALA A 166 17.88 -27.63 -23.87
C ALA A 166 17.61 -28.76 -24.87
N VAL A 167 16.46 -29.43 -24.77
CA VAL A 167 16.06 -30.51 -25.71
C VAL A 167 15.76 -29.96 -27.11
N VAL A 168 15.08 -28.82 -27.20
CA VAL A 168 14.69 -28.19 -28.47
C VAL A 168 15.87 -27.44 -29.13
N GLY A 169 16.92 -27.13 -28.37
CA GLY A 169 18.10 -26.42 -28.87
C GLY A 169 17.88 -24.92 -29.07
N THR A 170 16.97 -24.32 -28.30
CA THR A 170 16.65 -22.88 -28.36
C THR A 170 17.06 -22.16 -27.08
N PRO A 171 17.51 -20.89 -27.12
CA PRO A 171 17.78 -20.11 -25.90
C PRO A 171 16.54 -19.96 -25.03
N MET A 172 16.68 -19.87 -23.71
CA MET A 172 15.57 -19.71 -22.76
C MET A 172 14.72 -18.44 -22.96
N ASP A 173 15.30 -17.42 -23.57
CA ASP A 173 14.67 -16.12 -23.79
C ASP A 173 14.17 -16.02 -25.23
N THR A 174 13.13 -16.78 -25.55
CA THR A 174 12.46 -16.73 -26.86
C THR A 174 11.37 -15.65 -26.94
N GLY A 175 11.09 -14.94 -25.83
CA GLY A 175 9.88 -14.10 -25.72
C GLY A 175 8.60 -14.93 -25.77
N GLY A 176 8.65 -16.20 -25.35
CA GLY A 176 7.52 -17.12 -25.38
C GLY A 176 6.36 -16.64 -24.52
N ASP A 177 5.17 -16.60 -25.12
CA ASP A 177 3.91 -16.33 -24.43
C ASP A 177 3.29 -17.65 -23.93
N CYS A 178 3.40 -17.88 -22.63
CA CYS A 178 2.88 -19.07 -21.96
C CYS A 178 1.36 -19.18 -22.14
N LEU A 179 0.65 -18.06 -22.03
CA LEU A 179 -0.81 -17.99 -22.05
C LEU A 179 -1.39 -18.25 -23.44
N LYS A 180 -0.61 -18.09 -24.51
CA LYS A 180 -1.04 -18.42 -25.87
C LYS A 180 -1.53 -19.88 -25.99
N CYS A 181 -0.82 -20.81 -25.35
CA CYS A 181 -1.22 -22.22 -25.28
C CYS A 181 -1.93 -22.56 -23.97
N HIS A 182 -1.49 -21.95 -22.85
CA HIS A 182 -1.99 -22.24 -21.51
C HIS A 182 -3.05 -21.24 -21.01
N SER A 183 -3.88 -20.72 -21.92
CA SER A 183 -4.87 -19.66 -21.66
C SER A 183 -5.92 -19.99 -20.58
N ARG A 184 -6.10 -21.27 -20.23
CA ARG A 184 -7.16 -21.74 -19.33
C ARG A 184 -6.67 -22.10 -17.92
N ILE A 185 -5.39 -21.88 -17.62
CA ILE A 185 -4.77 -22.38 -16.38
C ILE A 185 -5.48 -21.88 -15.12
N ALA A 186 -5.71 -20.56 -15.01
CA ALA A 186 -6.21 -19.94 -13.77
C ALA A 186 -7.70 -19.57 -13.84
N HIS A 187 -8.19 -19.23 -15.03
CA HIS A 187 -9.49 -18.57 -15.20
C HIS A 187 -10.44 -19.28 -16.18
N GLY A 188 -10.08 -20.49 -16.64
CA GLY A 188 -10.88 -21.23 -17.62
C GLY A 188 -11.00 -20.49 -18.96
N SER A 189 -11.99 -20.85 -19.78
CA SER A 189 -12.24 -20.22 -21.10
C SER A 189 -13.56 -19.47 -21.20
N ASN A 190 -14.40 -19.54 -20.16
CA ASN A 190 -15.79 -19.09 -20.19
C ASN A 190 -16.04 -17.94 -19.20
N HIS A 191 -15.45 -16.78 -19.46
CA HIS A 191 -15.81 -15.46 -18.91
C HIS A 191 -17.31 -15.07 -18.94
N LEU A 192 -18.19 -15.84 -19.56
CA LEU A 192 -19.64 -15.56 -19.61
C LEU A 192 -20.36 -16.04 -18.34
N GLU A 193 -19.73 -16.86 -17.51
CA GLU A 193 -20.32 -17.32 -16.25
C GLU A 193 -20.19 -16.29 -15.11
N GLY A 194 -19.41 -15.22 -15.32
CA GLY A 194 -19.20 -14.13 -14.36
C GLY A 194 -19.92 -12.80 -14.65
N GLY A 195 -20.63 -12.71 -15.78
CA GLY A 195 -21.36 -11.49 -16.16
C GLY A 195 -22.62 -11.28 -15.31
N ILE A 196 -23.02 -10.02 -15.12
CA ILE A 196 -24.36 -9.69 -14.63
C ILE A 196 -25.36 -10.32 -15.60
N LYS A 197 -26.21 -11.23 -15.12
CA LYS A 197 -27.38 -11.69 -15.87
C LYS A 197 -28.36 -10.53 -15.95
N VAL A 198 -28.25 -9.75 -17.02
CA VAL A 198 -29.29 -8.82 -17.43
C VAL A 198 -30.26 -9.64 -18.26
N GLU A 199 -31.26 -10.21 -17.57
CA GLU A 199 -32.24 -11.23 -17.99
C GLU A 199 -31.81 -12.71 -17.96
#